data_AF-A0A957T4S7-F1
#
_entry.id   AF-A0A957T4S7-F1
#
_cell.length_a   1.000
_cell.length_b   1.000
_cell.length_c   1.000
_cell.angle_alpha   90.00
_cell.angle_beta   90.00
_cell.angle_gamma   90.00
#
_symmetry.space_group_name_H-M   'P 1'
#
loop_
_entity.id
_entity.type
_entity.pdbx_description
1 polymer ?
#
loop_
_entity_poly.entity_id
_entity_poly.type
_entity_poly.pdbx_seq_one_letter_code
_entity_poly.pdbx_strand_id
1 'polypeptide(L)'
;MMLPTTWRKTTQDLAPSVHTATDTGAYDLYPGFPVGEDTIHAGCTSLAERLRGEQILIVDGFIGVFWDHFRTELDAALTAQGVSARWVNVADAMKTPAEIEAMIDPFLGGDDPIFGTRYTGILRDFFDAEKLAALQPEQGQMTVLYGCGAALAAWQGTLVYVDLPKNELQFRSRAGTVTNLGAHEAGSPKAMYKRYYFVDWPALNAHKADLLPNIDVIVDGQRPDELLWMSGDALRGALTRMSRSFFRVRPWFEPGAWGGQWIKEKIPQLPQDAVNYAWSFELIVPENGLMFEGDGRLLEVSFDMLMFHDHQAVLGDCADAFKYEFPIRFDFLDTFDGGNLSVQCHPRPDFIRREFGETFTQDETYY
;
A
#
# COMPACT_ATOMS: atom_id res chain seq x y z
N MET A 1 -12.68 -17.33 -4.14
CA MET A 1 -13.18 -17.77 -2.82
C MET A 1 -13.86 -16.57 -2.18
N MET A 2 -14.94 -16.77 -1.42
CA MET A 2 -15.53 -15.65 -0.65
C MET A 2 -14.56 -15.21 0.45
N LEU A 3 -14.45 -13.90 0.66
CA LEU A 3 -13.66 -13.36 1.75
C LEU A 3 -14.16 -13.86 3.12
N PRO A 4 -13.28 -13.97 4.13
CA PRO A 4 -13.70 -14.26 5.50
C PRO A 4 -14.73 -13.23 5.98
N THR A 5 -15.68 -13.66 6.82
CA THR A 5 -16.75 -12.79 7.36
C THR A 5 -16.21 -11.56 8.10
N THR A 6 -15.01 -11.65 8.67
CA THR A 6 -14.28 -10.52 9.25
C THR A 6 -12.87 -10.51 8.70
N TRP A 7 -12.64 -9.70 7.67
CA TRP A 7 -11.34 -9.60 6.97
C TRP A 7 -10.53 -8.34 7.34
N ARG A 8 -11.10 -7.49 8.20
CA ARG A 8 -10.44 -6.32 8.81
C ARG A 8 -10.74 -6.30 10.29
N LYS A 9 -9.74 -5.90 11.10
CA LYS A 9 -9.91 -5.66 12.53
C LYS A 9 -9.64 -4.20 12.84
N THR A 10 -10.70 -3.39 12.75
CA THR A 10 -10.70 -1.95 13.00
C THR A 10 -12.13 -1.48 13.27
N THR A 11 -12.29 -0.35 13.94
CA THR A 11 -13.57 0.38 13.99
C THR A 11 -13.71 1.35 12.81
N GLN A 12 -12.64 1.59 12.05
CA GLN A 12 -12.67 2.51 10.91
C GLN A 12 -13.35 1.88 9.70
N ASP A 13 -14.25 2.67 9.12
CA ASP A 13 -14.89 2.33 7.86
C ASP A 13 -13.86 2.20 6.74
N LEU A 14 -14.24 1.45 5.71
CA LEU A 14 -13.46 1.39 4.50
C LEU A 14 -13.57 2.73 3.78
N ALA A 15 -12.48 3.19 3.13
CA ALA A 15 -12.55 4.42 2.37
C ALA A 15 -13.61 4.29 1.27
N PRO A 16 -14.56 5.25 1.16
CA PRO A 16 -15.67 5.15 0.23
C PRO A 16 -15.14 5.18 -1.20
N SER A 17 -15.83 4.48 -2.11
CA SER A 17 -15.54 4.52 -3.54
C SER A 17 -15.96 5.84 -4.18
N VAL A 18 -16.90 6.55 -3.57
CA VAL A 18 -17.44 7.83 -4.04
C VAL A 18 -17.27 8.89 -2.96
N HIS A 19 -16.68 10.03 -3.33
CA HIS A 19 -16.53 11.19 -2.47
C HIS A 19 -17.89 11.83 -2.19
N THR A 20 -18.11 12.17 -0.93
CA THR A 20 -19.20 13.07 -0.55
C THR A 20 -18.57 14.41 -0.24
N ALA A 21 -19.03 15.45 -0.94
CA ALA A 21 -18.51 16.79 -0.74
C ALA A 21 -18.55 17.19 0.74
N THR A 22 -17.41 17.59 1.28
CA THR A 22 -17.30 18.06 2.65
C THR A 22 -17.59 19.57 2.68
N ASP A 23 -18.40 20.01 3.65
CA ASP A 23 -18.73 21.42 3.81
C ASP A 23 -17.46 22.28 4.01
N THR A 24 -17.49 23.52 3.51
CA THR A 24 -16.35 24.43 3.65
C THR A 24 -16.04 24.66 5.14
N GLY A 25 -14.79 24.41 5.52
CA GLY A 25 -14.32 24.55 6.91
C GLY A 25 -14.54 23.32 7.78
N ALA A 26 -15.20 22.27 7.28
CA ALA A 26 -15.22 20.96 7.92
C ALA A 26 -13.99 20.14 7.54
N TYR A 27 -13.62 19.22 8.42
CA TYR A 27 -12.50 18.31 8.19
C TYR A 27 -12.90 17.25 7.15
N ASP A 28 -12.21 17.20 6.01
CA ASP A 28 -12.39 16.15 5.00
C ASP A 28 -11.50 14.94 5.31
N LEU A 29 -12.10 13.77 5.53
CA LEU A 29 -11.40 12.49 5.76
C LEU A 29 -10.82 11.90 4.47
N TYR A 30 -11.33 12.30 3.30
CA TYR A 30 -11.03 11.70 2.01
C TYR A 30 -10.71 12.78 0.96
N PRO A 31 -9.68 13.64 1.22
CA PRO A 31 -9.36 14.73 0.32
C PRO A 31 -8.86 14.20 -1.03
N GLY A 32 -9.66 14.39 -2.08
CA GLY A 32 -9.36 13.95 -3.44
C GLY A 32 -8.64 15.00 -4.28
N PHE A 33 -7.56 14.61 -4.96
CA PHE A 33 -6.89 15.44 -5.96
C PHE A 33 -7.57 15.26 -7.33
N PRO A 34 -7.99 16.34 -8.01
CA PRO A 34 -8.85 16.23 -9.18
C PRO A 34 -8.10 15.66 -10.40
N VAL A 35 -8.59 14.57 -10.98
CA VAL A 35 -8.01 13.92 -12.18
C VAL A 35 -8.77 14.16 -13.48
N GLY A 36 -9.97 14.75 -13.41
CA GLY A 36 -10.82 15.01 -14.56
C GLY A 36 -11.87 13.92 -14.77
N GLU A 37 -12.76 14.15 -15.73
CA GLU A 37 -13.83 13.22 -16.09
C GLU A 37 -13.27 11.95 -16.77
N ASP A 38 -14.01 10.85 -16.68
CA ASP A 38 -13.75 9.56 -17.33
C ASP A 38 -12.35 8.98 -17.09
N THR A 39 -11.76 9.31 -15.94
CA THR A 39 -10.40 8.90 -15.58
C THR A 39 -10.38 7.73 -14.60
N ILE A 40 -11.38 7.62 -13.71
CA ILE A 40 -11.50 6.55 -12.72
C ILE A 40 -12.70 5.68 -13.08
N HIS A 41 -12.44 4.38 -13.22
CA HIS A 41 -13.43 3.37 -13.57
C HIS A 41 -13.62 2.38 -12.42
N ALA A 42 -14.77 1.70 -12.39
CA ALA A 42 -15.17 0.85 -11.27
C ALA A 42 -15.48 -0.59 -11.70
N GLY A 43 -15.08 -1.53 -10.85
CA GLY A 43 -15.43 -2.95 -10.91
C GLY A 43 -14.63 -3.78 -11.92
N CYS A 44 -14.60 -5.10 -11.67
CA CYS A 44 -13.92 -6.06 -12.54
C CYS A 44 -14.49 -6.11 -13.96
N THR A 45 -15.77 -5.79 -14.17
CA THR A 45 -16.38 -5.79 -15.51
C THR A 45 -15.71 -4.76 -16.43
N SER A 46 -15.57 -3.51 -15.98
CA SER A 46 -14.90 -2.46 -16.78
C SER A 46 -13.41 -2.73 -16.94
N LEU A 47 -12.76 -3.29 -15.90
CA LEU A 47 -11.37 -3.72 -15.99
C LEU A 47 -11.18 -4.84 -17.03
N ALA A 48 -12.06 -5.84 -17.04
CA ALA A 48 -12.05 -6.90 -18.04
C ALA A 48 -12.30 -6.35 -19.46
N GLU A 49 -13.18 -5.36 -19.64
CA GLU A 49 -13.38 -4.70 -20.93
C GLU A 49 -12.10 -4.04 -21.45
N ARG A 50 -11.34 -3.41 -20.56
CA ARG A 50 -10.03 -2.82 -20.87
C ARG A 50 -8.97 -3.88 -21.21
N LEU A 51 -9.05 -5.07 -20.64
CA LEU A 51 -8.01 -6.11 -20.76
C LEU A 51 -8.34 -7.22 -21.78
N ARG A 52 -9.58 -7.34 -22.27
CA ARG A 52 -10.03 -8.47 -23.10
C ARG A 52 -9.26 -8.70 -24.40
N GLY A 53 -8.57 -7.68 -24.91
CA GLY A 53 -7.76 -7.76 -26.14
C GLY A 53 -6.33 -8.25 -25.91
N GLU A 54 -5.89 -8.29 -24.66
CA GLU A 54 -4.53 -8.63 -24.29
C GLU A 54 -4.30 -10.15 -24.35
N GLN A 55 -3.10 -10.56 -24.75
CA GLN A 55 -2.72 -11.98 -24.74
C GLN A 55 -1.96 -12.38 -23.48
N ILE A 56 -1.17 -11.44 -22.94
CA ILE A 56 -0.34 -11.66 -21.76
C ILE A 56 -0.65 -10.55 -20.77
N LEU A 57 -1.10 -10.93 -19.58
CA LEU A 57 -1.35 -10.03 -18.47
C LEU A 57 -0.38 -10.35 -17.34
N ILE A 58 0.23 -9.31 -16.79
CA ILE A 58 1.09 -9.37 -15.61
C ILE A 58 0.36 -8.58 -14.53
N VAL A 59 -0.21 -9.28 -13.56
CA VAL A 59 -0.94 -8.68 -12.44
C VAL A 59 -0.03 -8.72 -11.21
N ASP A 60 0.80 -7.70 -11.08
CA ASP A 60 1.65 -7.50 -9.90
C ASP A 60 0.90 -6.67 -8.85
N GLY A 61 1.41 -6.57 -7.64
CA GLY A 61 0.79 -5.76 -6.61
C GLY A 61 1.47 -5.83 -5.26
N PHE A 62 0.92 -5.04 -4.35
CA PHE A 62 1.45 -4.93 -2.99
C PHE A 62 1.00 -6.10 -2.11
N ILE A 63 1.72 -6.32 -1.03
CA ILE A 63 1.35 -7.34 -0.05
C ILE A 63 0.02 -7.02 0.62
N GLY A 64 -0.76 -8.06 0.92
CA GLY A 64 -2.08 -7.96 1.55
C GLY A 64 -3.25 -7.90 0.57
N VAL A 65 -2.98 -7.83 -0.74
CA VAL A 65 -4.00 -8.04 -1.77
C VAL A 65 -4.57 -9.45 -1.64
N PHE A 66 -5.91 -9.56 -1.68
CA PHE A 66 -6.58 -10.86 -1.68
C PHE A 66 -6.54 -11.48 -3.07
N TRP A 67 -5.40 -12.04 -3.44
CA TRP A 67 -5.12 -12.54 -4.78
C TRP A 67 -6.16 -13.55 -5.29
N ASP A 68 -6.61 -14.49 -4.45
CA ASP A 68 -7.63 -15.47 -4.83
C ASP A 68 -9.00 -14.84 -5.14
N HIS A 69 -9.36 -13.79 -4.39
CA HIS A 69 -10.60 -13.03 -4.62
C HIS A 69 -10.49 -12.23 -5.92
N PHE A 70 -9.43 -11.42 -6.06
CA PHE A 70 -9.17 -10.64 -7.27
C PHE A 70 -9.16 -11.52 -8.52
N ARG A 71 -8.44 -12.65 -8.48
CA ARG A 71 -8.40 -13.65 -9.55
C ARG A 71 -9.79 -14.16 -9.89
N THR A 72 -10.58 -14.55 -8.90
CA THR A 72 -11.93 -15.11 -9.11
C THR A 72 -12.84 -14.09 -9.79
N GLU A 73 -12.84 -12.85 -9.32
CA GLU A 73 -13.73 -11.80 -9.85
C GLU A 73 -13.32 -11.34 -11.25
N LEU A 74 -12.02 -11.18 -11.52
CA LEU A 74 -11.54 -10.80 -12.85
C LEU A 74 -11.74 -11.93 -13.87
N ASP A 75 -11.50 -13.19 -13.47
CA ASP A 75 -11.76 -14.36 -14.32
C ASP A 75 -13.25 -14.48 -14.69
N ALA A 76 -14.13 -14.27 -13.72
CA ALA A 76 -15.58 -14.26 -13.96
C ALA A 76 -15.98 -13.14 -14.93
N ALA A 77 -15.42 -11.93 -14.76
CA ALA A 77 -15.68 -10.80 -15.66
C ALA A 77 -15.15 -11.03 -17.09
N LEU A 78 -13.96 -11.61 -17.24
CA LEU A 78 -13.40 -12.00 -18.55
C LEU A 78 -14.23 -13.09 -19.22
N THR A 79 -14.64 -14.12 -18.46
CA THR A 79 -15.46 -15.22 -18.94
C THR A 79 -16.83 -14.73 -19.42
N ALA A 80 -17.46 -13.80 -18.69
CA ALA A 80 -18.72 -13.17 -19.08
C ALA A 80 -18.61 -12.41 -20.41
N GLN A 81 -17.40 -12.01 -20.80
CA GLN A 81 -17.09 -11.34 -22.07
C GLN A 81 -16.54 -12.29 -23.15
N GLY A 82 -16.58 -13.61 -22.90
CA GLY A 82 -16.13 -14.63 -23.85
C GLY A 82 -14.62 -14.84 -23.90
N VAL A 83 -13.87 -14.33 -22.92
CA VAL A 83 -12.42 -14.54 -22.80
C VAL A 83 -12.14 -15.65 -21.79
N SER A 84 -11.44 -16.69 -22.23
CA SER A 84 -10.90 -17.72 -21.35
C SER A 84 -9.45 -17.40 -21.04
N ALA A 85 -9.10 -17.38 -19.76
CA ALA A 85 -7.76 -17.05 -19.29
C ALA A 85 -7.12 -18.23 -18.53
N ARG A 86 -5.84 -18.48 -18.79
CA ARG A 86 -5.00 -19.33 -17.95
C ARG A 86 -4.38 -18.49 -16.85
N TRP A 87 -4.52 -18.91 -15.60
CA TRP A 87 -3.95 -18.22 -14.45
C TRP A 87 -2.73 -18.95 -13.91
N VAL A 88 -1.64 -18.22 -13.70
CA VAL A 88 -0.37 -18.71 -13.13
C VAL A 88 -0.06 -17.87 -11.89
N ASN A 89 0.14 -18.52 -10.74
CA ASN A 89 0.48 -17.82 -9.50
C ASN A 89 1.99 -17.69 -9.36
N VAL A 90 2.51 -16.47 -9.27
CA VAL A 90 3.96 -16.26 -9.08
C VAL A 90 4.45 -16.80 -7.73
N ALA A 91 3.55 -16.96 -6.75
CA ALA A 91 3.89 -17.53 -5.44
C ALA A 91 4.46 -18.95 -5.54
N ASP A 92 4.13 -19.70 -6.60
CA ASP A 92 4.66 -21.04 -6.85
C ASP A 92 6.19 -21.03 -7.10
N ALA A 93 6.75 -19.89 -7.49
CA ALA A 93 8.18 -19.67 -7.69
C ALA A 93 8.90 -19.08 -6.47
N MET A 94 8.19 -18.82 -5.36
CA MET A 94 8.85 -18.34 -4.14
C MET A 94 9.77 -19.40 -3.54
N LYS A 95 10.80 -18.93 -2.83
CA LYS A 95 11.56 -19.76 -1.91
C LYS A 95 10.63 -20.31 -0.82
N THR A 96 11.05 -21.39 -0.17
CA THR A 96 10.29 -21.94 0.94
C THR A 96 10.23 -20.96 2.11
N PRO A 97 9.20 -21.03 2.98
CA PRO A 97 9.12 -20.17 4.15
C PRO A 97 10.39 -20.21 5.01
N ALA A 98 10.98 -21.39 5.21
CA ALA A 98 12.21 -21.56 5.98
C ALA A 98 13.43 -20.87 5.36
N GLU A 99 13.57 -20.89 4.03
CA GLU A 99 14.63 -20.17 3.32
C GLU A 99 14.45 -18.65 3.43
N ILE A 100 13.21 -18.17 3.33
CA ILE A 100 12.88 -16.74 3.48
C ILE A 100 13.15 -16.30 4.92
N GLU A 101 12.69 -17.06 5.92
CA GLU A 101 12.93 -16.79 7.34
C GLU A 101 14.43 -16.67 7.64
N ALA A 102 15.23 -17.66 7.20
CA ALA A 102 16.68 -17.62 7.37
C ALA A 102 17.34 -16.42 6.67
N MET A 103 16.83 -16.02 5.51
CA MET A 103 17.34 -14.88 4.74
C MET A 103 17.07 -13.55 5.45
N ILE A 104 15.91 -13.40 6.09
CA ILE A 104 15.49 -12.12 6.69
C ILE A 104 15.82 -12.03 8.18
N ASP A 105 16.11 -13.14 8.86
CA ASP A 105 16.44 -13.20 10.29
C ASP A 105 17.45 -12.13 10.75
N PRO A 106 18.55 -11.85 10.01
CA PRO A 106 19.51 -10.82 10.40
C PRO A 106 18.92 -9.40 10.52
N PHE A 107 17.77 -9.15 9.89
CA PHE A 107 17.07 -7.85 9.86
C PHE A 107 15.96 -7.76 10.89
N LEU A 108 15.61 -8.86 11.56
CA LEU A 108 14.51 -8.91 12.53
C LEU A 108 14.95 -8.56 13.95
N GLY A 109 16.22 -8.24 14.22
CA GLY A 109 16.67 -7.78 15.54
C GLY A 109 16.52 -8.81 16.68
N GLY A 110 16.43 -10.11 16.35
CA GLY A 110 16.30 -11.20 17.32
C GLY A 110 15.06 -11.09 18.20
N ASP A 111 15.25 -11.18 19.52
CA ASP A 111 14.18 -11.16 20.53
C ASP A 111 13.59 -9.76 20.81
N ASP A 112 14.11 -8.70 20.18
CA ASP A 112 13.55 -7.36 20.36
C ASP A 112 12.09 -7.32 19.85
N PRO A 113 11.10 -6.88 20.65
CA PRO A 113 9.71 -6.92 20.22
C PRO A 113 9.32 -5.84 19.20
N ILE A 114 10.19 -4.85 18.95
CA ILE A 114 9.87 -3.63 18.20
C ILE A 114 10.87 -3.41 17.05
N PHE A 115 12.17 -3.45 17.33
CA PHE A 115 13.21 -2.94 16.43
C PHE A 115 13.90 -4.03 15.62
N GLY A 116 14.04 -3.76 14.33
CA GLY A 116 14.87 -4.51 13.38
C GLY A 116 15.80 -3.56 12.64
N THR A 117 16.39 -4.03 11.55
CA THR A 117 17.26 -3.22 10.68
C THR A 117 16.70 -3.29 9.26
N ARG A 118 16.74 -2.18 8.54
CA ARG A 118 16.20 -2.10 7.17
C ARG A 118 16.84 -3.14 6.25
N TYR A 119 16.01 -3.91 5.56
CA TYR A 119 16.42 -4.90 4.59
C TYR A 119 17.15 -4.25 3.42
N THR A 120 18.30 -4.82 3.07
CA THR A 120 19.19 -4.30 2.02
C THR A 120 19.14 -5.10 0.73
N GLY A 121 18.35 -6.18 0.69
CA GLY A 121 18.11 -6.96 -0.52
C GLY A 121 16.96 -6.40 -1.37
N ILE A 122 16.55 -7.18 -2.37
CA ILE A 122 15.48 -6.83 -3.30
C ILE A 122 14.38 -7.90 -3.32
N LEU A 123 13.20 -7.56 -3.87
CA LEU A 123 12.08 -8.50 -3.93
C LEU A 123 12.44 -9.83 -4.63
N ARG A 124 13.31 -9.78 -5.64
CA ARG A 124 13.79 -10.98 -6.36
C ARG A 124 14.46 -12.01 -5.45
N ASP A 125 15.04 -11.59 -4.33
CA ASP A 125 15.70 -12.49 -3.38
C ASP A 125 14.71 -13.44 -2.69
N PHE A 126 13.41 -13.14 -2.70
CA PHE A 126 12.35 -14.02 -2.16
C PHE A 126 11.97 -15.16 -3.10
N PHE A 127 12.50 -15.20 -4.32
CA PHE A 127 12.14 -16.16 -5.36
C PHE A 127 13.26 -17.14 -5.67
N ASP A 128 12.87 -18.36 -6.02
CA ASP A 128 13.77 -19.33 -6.64
C ASP A 128 13.95 -18.96 -8.12
N ALA A 129 15.19 -18.73 -8.54
CA ALA A 129 15.49 -18.23 -9.87
C ALA A 129 15.11 -19.21 -10.99
N GLU A 130 15.23 -20.52 -10.74
CA GLU A 130 14.91 -21.55 -11.73
C GLU A 130 13.40 -21.69 -11.88
N LYS A 131 12.66 -21.72 -10.75
CA LYS A 131 11.19 -21.77 -10.79
C LYS A 131 10.60 -20.53 -11.43
N LEU A 132 11.14 -19.35 -11.11
CA LEU A 132 10.66 -18.09 -11.69
C LEU A 132 10.89 -18.05 -13.21
N ALA A 133 12.07 -18.50 -13.67
CA ALA A 133 12.38 -18.61 -15.10
C ALA A 133 11.53 -19.68 -15.82
N ALA A 134 11.09 -20.71 -15.10
CA ALA A 134 10.22 -21.75 -15.65
C ALA A 134 8.76 -21.31 -15.85
N LEU A 135 8.34 -20.21 -15.24
CA LEU A 135 7.03 -19.61 -15.51
C LEU A 135 7.02 -19.01 -16.91
N GLN A 136 6.28 -19.63 -17.84
CA GLN A 136 6.19 -19.19 -19.23
C GLN A 136 4.73 -19.04 -19.66
N PRO A 137 4.40 -18.02 -20.49
CA PRO A 137 3.06 -17.86 -21.01
C PRO A 137 2.73 -18.97 -22.00
N GLU A 138 1.46 -19.38 -22.06
CA GLU A 138 0.99 -20.36 -23.04
C GLU A 138 0.53 -19.64 -24.32
N GLN A 139 0.79 -20.22 -25.49
CA GLN A 139 0.36 -19.63 -26.76
C GLN A 139 -1.10 -19.99 -27.06
N GLY A 140 -1.83 -19.06 -27.68
CA GLY A 140 -3.17 -19.31 -28.23
C GLY A 140 -4.34 -19.09 -27.28
N GLN A 141 -4.08 -18.69 -26.03
CA GLN A 141 -5.08 -18.20 -25.08
C GLN A 141 -4.49 -17.08 -24.22
N MET A 142 -5.33 -16.24 -23.62
CA MET A 142 -4.87 -15.24 -22.65
C MET A 142 -4.19 -15.96 -21.48
N THR A 143 -2.96 -15.54 -21.14
CA THR A 143 -2.28 -16.01 -19.93
C THR A 143 -2.09 -14.86 -18.95
N VAL A 144 -2.47 -15.08 -17.70
CA VAL A 144 -2.39 -14.12 -16.61
C VAL A 144 -1.43 -14.66 -15.55
N LEU A 145 -0.28 -14.00 -15.40
CA LEU A 145 0.60 -14.21 -14.25
C LEU A 145 0.20 -13.23 -13.16
N TYR A 146 -0.06 -13.71 -11.95
CA TYR A 146 -0.53 -12.86 -10.86
C TYR A 146 0.18 -13.14 -9.53
N GLY A 147 0.19 -12.12 -8.66
CA GLY A 147 0.74 -12.17 -7.31
C GLY A 147 1.84 -11.14 -7.07
N CYS A 148 2.26 -10.98 -5.81
CA CYS A 148 3.33 -10.06 -5.46
C CYS A 148 4.62 -10.47 -6.17
N GLY A 149 5.21 -9.61 -7.00
CA GLY A 149 6.42 -9.91 -7.76
C GLY A 149 6.19 -10.60 -9.11
N ALA A 150 4.95 -10.68 -9.60
CA ALA A 150 4.63 -11.24 -10.92
C ALA A 150 5.51 -10.69 -12.05
N ALA A 151 5.81 -9.38 -12.03
CA ALA A 151 6.62 -8.75 -13.06
C ALA A 151 8.09 -9.22 -13.07
N LEU A 152 8.58 -9.87 -12.01
CA LEU A 152 9.93 -10.43 -11.95
C LEU A 152 10.15 -11.59 -12.94
N ALA A 153 9.07 -12.22 -13.43
CA ALA A 153 9.16 -13.23 -14.49
C ALA A 153 9.54 -12.63 -15.86
N ALA A 154 9.58 -11.29 -15.99
CA ALA A 154 9.99 -10.56 -17.18
C ALA A 154 9.20 -10.90 -18.46
N TRP A 155 7.93 -11.31 -18.29
CA TRP A 155 7.00 -11.49 -19.40
C TRP A 155 6.79 -10.16 -20.14
N GLN A 156 6.45 -10.22 -21.41
CA GLN A 156 6.14 -9.04 -22.23
C GLN A 156 4.64 -9.00 -22.44
N GLY A 157 3.95 -8.08 -21.75
CA GLY A 157 2.50 -7.97 -21.76
C GLY A 157 2.02 -6.75 -20.99
N THR A 158 0.69 -6.62 -20.85
CA THR A 158 0.08 -5.51 -20.12
C THR A 158 0.29 -5.68 -18.61
N LEU A 159 0.88 -4.66 -17.97
CA LEU A 159 1.14 -4.61 -16.54
C LEU A 159 -0.01 -3.95 -15.78
N VAL A 160 -0.71 -4.75 -15.00
CA VAL A 160 -1.68 -4.31 -14.00
C VAL A 160 -1.00 -4.33 -12.64
N TYR A 161 -1.01 -3.21 -11.92
CA TYR A 161 -0.53 -3.13 -10.55
C TYR A 161 -1.70 -2.96 -9.58
N VAL A 162 -1.83 -3.85 -8.60
CA VAL A 162 -2.85 -3.75 -7.55
C VAL A 162 -2.19 -3.19 -6.28
N ASP A 163 -2.45 -1.92 -5.98
CA ASP A 163 -1.91 -1.27 -4.77
C ASP A 163 -2.85 -1.49 -3.57
N LEU A 164 -2.27 -1.35 -2.38
CA LEU A 164 -2.99 -1.46 -1.12
C LEU A 164 -2.46 -0.43 -0.10
N PRO A 165 -3.32 0.43 0.47
CA PRO A 165 -2.93 1.33 1.54
C PRO A 165 -2.37 0.59 2.75
N LYS A 166 -1.33 1.13 3.39
CA LYS A 166 -0.61 0.42 4.47
C LYS A 166 -1.45 0.28 5.73
N ASN A 167 -2.29 1.26 6.05
CA ASN A 167 -3.27 1.13 7.14
C ASN A 167 -4.25 -0.02 6.89
N GLU A 168 -4.72 -0.20 5.65
CA GLU A 168 -5.60 -1.30 5.30
C GLU A 168 -4.90 -2.66 5.41
N LEU A 169 -3.64 -2.75 4.97
CA LEU A 169 -2.79 -3.93 5.24
C LEU A 169 -2.69 -4.23 6.74
N GLN A 170 -2.49 -3.21 7.58
CA GLN A 170 -2.43 -3.39 9.04
C GLN A 170 -3.77 -3.91 9.60
N PHE A 171 -4.92 -3.43 9.13
CA PHE A 171 -6.22 -3.92 9.58
C PHE A 171 -6.48 -5.38 9.18
N ARG A 172 -6.06 -5.77 7.97
CA ARG A 172 -6.11 -7.16 7.50
C ARG A 172 -5.18 -8.06 8.30
N SER A 173 -3.96 -7.59 8.58
CA SER A 173 -2.97 -8.31 9.40
C SER A 173 -3.49 -8.53 10.83
N ARG A 174 -4.11 -7.51 11.46
CA ARG A 174 -4.72 -7.64 12.79
C ARG A 174 -5.92 -8.60 12.82
N ALA A 175 -6.59 -8.80 11.68
CA ALA A 175 -7.64 -9.80 11.53
C ALA A 175 -7.09 -11.22 11.28
N GLY A 176 -5.79 -11.37 11.02
CA GLY A 176 -5.16 -12.64 10.69
C GLY A 176 -5.51 -13.17 9.30
N THR A 177 -5.98 -12.32 8.38
CA THR A 177 -6.45 -12.72 7.05
C THR A 177 -5.41 -12.55 5.94
N VAL A 178 -4.23 -12.06 6.29
CA VAL A 178 -3.07 -11.93 5.40
C VAL A 178 -1.81 -12.37 6.15
N THR A 179 -0.75 -12.66 5.41
CA THR A 179 0.55 -13.04 5.96
C THR A 179 1.63 -12.03 5.55
N ASN A 180 2.83 -12.15 6.13
CA ASN A 180 4.03 -11.50 5.59
C ASN A 180 4.50 -12.20 4.31
N LEU A 181 5.38 -11.56 3.54
CA LEU A 181 5.73 -12.01 2.19
C LEU A 181 6.34 -13.42 2.19
N GLY A 182 5.67 -14.41 1.60
CA GLY A 182 6.16 -15.80 1.57
C GLY A 182 6.10 -16.53 2.92
N ALA A 183 5.45 -15.95 3.93
CA ALA A 183 5.14 -16.63 5.17
C ALA A 183 3.93 -17.55 5.00
N HIS A 184 3.97 -18.73 5.62
CA HIS A 184 2.90 -19.72 5.57
C HIS A 184 1.68 -19.33 6.41
N GLU A 185 1.89 -18.66 7.54
CA GLU A 185 0.84 -18.29 8.49
C GLU A 185 0.98 -16.85 8.99
N ALA A 186 -0.10 -16.32 9.55
CA ALA A 186 -0.12 -15.00 10.15
C ALA A 186 0.56 -15.04 11.53
N GLY A 187 1.49 -14.10 11.76
CA GLY A 187 2.10 -13.90 13.07
C GLY A 187 1.23 -13.02 13.98
N SER A 188 1.77 -12.67 15.16
CA SER A 188 1.14 -11.64 15.99
C SER A 188 1.17 -10.28 15.28
N PRO A 189 0.19 -9.38 15.51
CA PRO A 189 0.15 -8.09 14.82
C PRO A 189 1.44 -7.26 14.96
N LYS A 190 2.10 -7.31 16.12
CA LYS A 190 3.36 -6.61 16.35
C LYS A 190 4.51 -7.20 15.53
N ALA A 191 4.65 -8.52 15.54
CA ALA A 191 5.69 -9.21 14.77
C ALA A 191 5.50 -9.01 13.26
N MET A 192 4.25 -9.06 12.79
CA MET A 192 3.93 -8.82 11.38
C MET A 192 4.27 -7.39 10.96
N TYR A 193 3.85 -6.38 11.75
CA TYR A 193 4.16 -4.98 11.48
C TYR A 193 5.67 -4.71 11.48
N LYS A 194 6.40 -5.26 12.46
CA LYS A 194 7.86 -5.16 12.51
C LYS A 194 8.50 -5.67 11.21
N ARG A 195 8.10 -6.87 10.76
CA ARG A 195 8.61 -7.45 9.50
C ARG A 195 8.17 -6.65 8.28
N TYR A 196 6.94 -6.14 8.25
CA TYR A 196 6.48 -5.26 7.17
C TYR A 196 7.40 -4.03 7.07
N TYR A 197 7.60 -3.32 8.18
CA TYR A 197 8.37 -2.09 8.22
C TYR A 197 9.84 -2.29 7.83
N PHE A 198 10.52 -3.28 8.43
CA PHE A 198 11.96 -3.46 8.22
C PHE A 198 12.32 -4.32 7.00
N VAL A 199 11.42 -5.18 6.51
CA VAL A 199 11.76 -6.18 5.48
C VAL A 199 10.86 -6.11 4.26
N ASP A 200 9.56 -6.40 4.43
CA ASP A 200 8.69 -6.60 3.28
C ASP A 200 8.46 -5.28 2.52
N TRP A 201 8.20 -4.16 3.22
CA TRP A 201 7.97 -2.86 2.59
C TRP A 201 9.20 -2.32 1.87
N PRO A 202 10.44 -2.34 2.43
CA PRO A 202 11.63 -1.95 1.67
C PRO A 202 11.78 -2.71 0.34
N ALA A 203 11.60 -4.04 0.36
CA ALA A 203 11.71 -4.86 -0.85
C ALA A 203 10.60 -4.56 -1.87
N LEU A 204 9.35 -4.47 -1.40
CA LEU A 204 8.18 -4.22 -2.26
C LEU A 204 8.15 -2.79 -2.80
N ASN A 205 8.57 -1.80 -2.01
CA ASN A 205 8.62 -0.40 -2.44
C ASN A 205 9.70 -0.17 -3.50
N ALA A 206 10.86 -0.81 -3.39
CA ALA A 206 11.88 -0.78 -4.43
C ALA A 206 11.34 -1.35 -5.76
N HIS A 207 10.67 -2.51 -5.69
CA HIS A 207 10.02 -3.12 -6.85
C HIS A 207 8.90 -2.24 -7.44
N LYS A 208 8.04 -1.65 -6.60
CA LYS A 208 6.98 -0.73 -7.01
C LYS A 208 7.55 0.52 -7.71
N ALA A 209 8.67 1.06 -7.23
CA ALA A 209 9.35 2.19 -7.86
C ALA A 209 9.87 1.83 -9.27
N ASP A 210 10.46 0.65 -9.43
CA ASP A 210 10.96 0.15 -10.73
C ASP A 210 9.81 -0.09 -11.73
N LEU A 211 8.64 -0.51 -11.25
CA LEU A 211 7.48 -0.78 -12.09
C LEU A 211 6.71 0.48 -12.51
N LEU A 212 6.66 1.52 -11.66
CA LEU A 212 5.80 2.71 -11.85
C LEU A 212 5.85 3.33 -13.27
N PRO A 213 7.02 3.47 -13.93
CA PRO A 213 7.09 4.00 -15.30
C PRO A 213 6.36 3.15 -16.34
N ASN A 214 6.20 1.85 -16.08
CA ASN A 214 5.69 0.85 -17.02
C ASN A 214 4.32 0.29 -16.63
N ILE A 215 3.70 0.76 -15.54
CA ILE A 215 2.33 0.35 -15.17
C ILE A 215 1.38 0.79 -16.29
N ASP A 216 0.60 -0.14 -16.85
CA ASP A 216 -0.44 0.16 -17.83
C ASP A 216 -1.78 0.44 -17.17
N VAL A 217 -2.06 -0.23 -16.06
CA VAL A 217 -3.28 -0.07 -15.26
C VAL A 217 -2.94 -0.13 -13.78
N ILE A 218 -3.36 0.88 -13.02
CA ILE A 218 -3.30 0.88 -11.56
C ILE A 218 -4.68 0.53 -11.00
N VAL A 219 -4.72 -0.36 -10.02
CA VAL A 219 -5.93 -0.79 -9.32
C VAL A 219 -5.78 -0.48 -7.83
N ASP A 220 -6.77 0.18 -7.26
CA ASP A 220 -6.94 0.29 -5.81
C ASP A 220 -7.65 -0.96 -5.28
N GLY A 221 -6.87 -1.85 -4.65
CA GLY A 221 -7.34 -3.13 -4.11
C GLY A 221 -7.90 -3.07 -2.70
N GLN A 222 -8.14 -1.87 -2.14
CA GLN A 222 -8.62 -1.75 -0.76
C GLN A 222 -10.08 -2.20 -0.61
N ARG A 223 -10.88 -2.08 -1.68
CA ARG A 223 -12.30 -2.49 -1.79
C ARG A 223 -12.44 -3.77 -2.63
N PRO A 224 -12.53 -4.96 -2.01
CA PRO A 224 -12.54 -6.20 -2.78
C PRO A 224 -13.76 -6.36 -3.71
N ASP A 225 -14.91 -5.82 -3.32
CA ASP A 225 -16.17 -5.94 -4.08
C ASP A 225 -16.43 -4.72 -4.99
N GLU A 226 -15.62 -3.66 -4.86
CA GLU A 226 -15.79 -2.39 -5.58
C GLU A 226 -14.42 -1.79 -5.91
N LEU A 227 -13.58 -2.57 -6.59
CA LEU A 227 -12.28 -2.09 -7.02
C LEU A 227 -12.43 -0.86 -7.92
N LEU A 228 -11.48 0.05 -7.82
CA LEU A 228 -11.37 1.20 -8.70
C LEU A 228 -10.05 1.12 -9.45
N TRP A 229 -10.04 1.56 -10.70
CA TRP A 229 -8.84 1.53 -11.52
C TRP A 229 -8.76 2.76 -12.45
N MET A 230 -7.54 3.09 -12.87
CA MET A 230 -7.27 4.07 -13.92
C MET A 230 -6.10 3.60 -14.79
N SER A 231 -5.93 4.20 -15.97
CA SER A 231 -4.75 3.94 -16.79
C SER A 231 -3.47 4.44 -16.10
N GLY A 232 -2.34 3.78 -16.37
CA GLY A 232 -1.05 4.23 -15.85
C GLY A 232 -0.62 5.60 -16.37
N ASP A 233 -1.01 5.95 -17.60
CA ASP A 233 -0.78 7.30 -18.14
C ASP A 233 -1.57 8.37 -17.38
N ALA A 234 -2.83 8.08 -17.04
CA ALA A 234 -3.62 8.96 -16.20
C ALA A 234 -3.00 9.12 -14.81
N LEU A 235 -2.55 8.02 -14.18
CA LEU A 235 -1.86 8.05 -12.90
C LEU A 235 -0.61 8.95 -12.97
N ARG A 236 0.30 8.68 -13.91
CA ARG A 236 1.55 9.44 -14.05
C ARG A 236 1.28 10.92 -14.35
N GLY A 237 0.28 11.21 -15.19
CA GLY A 237 -0.16 12.58 -15.46
C GLY A 237 -0.71 13.29 -14.22
N ALA A 238 -1.49 12.58 -13.40
CA ALA A 238 -1.98 13.10 -12.12
C ALA A 238 -0.85 13.35 -11.12
N LEU A 239 0.10 12.42 -10.98
CA LEU A 239 1.28 12.57 -10.13
C LEU A 239 2.16 13.76 -10.56
N THR A 240 2.38 13.96 -11.87
CA THR A 240 3.11 15.13 -12.40
C THR A 240 2.42 16.46 -12.06
N ARG A 241 1.08 16.52 -12.09
CA ARG A 241 0.34 17.73 -11.71
C ARG A 241 0.38 17.95 -10.20
N MET A 242 0.21 16.87 -9.43
CA MET A 242 0.25 16.90 -7.98
C MET A 242 1.62 17.37 -7.45
N SER A 243 2.73 16.88 -8.04
CA SER A 243 4.10 17.26 -7.63
C SER A 243 4.42 18.75 -7.82
N ARG A 244 3.60 19.48 -8.60
CA ARG A 244 3.75 20.91 -8.90
C ARG A 244 2.59 21.74 -8.35
N SER A 245 1.83 21.18 -7.42
CA SER A 245 0.63 21.79 -6.84
C SER A 245 0.59 21.58 -5.32
N PHE A 246 -0.39 22.17 -4.66
CA PHE A 246 -0.81 21.74 -3.34
C PHE A 246 -1.60 20.43 -3.43
N PHE A 247 -1.46 19.58 -2.43
CA PHE A 247 -2.24 18.37 -2.24
C PHE A 247 -2.37 18.07 -0.76
N ARG A 248 -3.30 17.18 -0.41
CA ARG A 248 -3.46 16.64 0.93
C ARG A 248 -3.43 15.12 0.82
N VAL A 249 -2.78 14.46 1.74
CA VAL A 249 -2.81 12.99 1.82
C VAL A 249 -4.10 12.53 2.47
N ARG A 250 -4.46 11.25 2.32
CA ARG A 250 -5.58 10.69 3.07
C ARG A 250 -5.14 10.48 4.53
N PRO A 251 -5.72 11.20 5.50
CA PRO A 251 -5.44 10.97 6.90
C PRO A 251 -6.03 9.63 7.36
N TRP A 252 -5.45 9.05 8.41
CA TRP A 252 -6.08 7.95 9.14
C TRP A 252 -5.76 8.07 10.62
N PHE A 253 -6.58 7.44 11.46
CA PHE A 253 -6.60 7.71 12.89
C PHE A 253 -6.41 6.42 13.67
N GLU A 254 -5.74 6.46 14.80
CA GLU A 254 -5.45 5.23 15.54
C GLU A 254 -5.79 5.41 17.03
N PRO A 255 -6.63 4.54 17.59
CA PRO A 255 -6.80 4.43 19.04
C PRO A 255 -5.49 4.05 19.73
N GLY A 256 -5.28 4.53 20.94
CA GLY A 256 -4.03 4.27 21.66
C GLY A 256 -4.20 4.27 23.17
N ALA A 257 -3.24 3.68 23.87
CA ALA A 257 -3.28 3.56 25.33
C ALA A 257 -3.38 4.90 26.07
N TRP A 258 -2.91 5.98 25.44
CA TRP A 258 -2.92 7.34 25.96
C TRP A 258 -3.96 8.25 25.29
N GLY A 259 -4.71 7.74 24.30
CA GLY A 259 -5.59 8.56 23.46
C GLY A 259 -6.70 9.27 24.24
N GLY A 260 -6.96 10.51 23.83
CA GLY A 260 -7.97 11.40 24.38
C GLY A 260 -9.30 11.36 23.64
N GLN A 261 -10.10 12.41 23.84
CA GLN A 261 -11.44 12.56 23.27
C GLN A 261 -11.57 13.76 22.32
N TRP A 262 -10.59 14.65 22.25
CA TRP A 262 -10.66 15.87 21.45
C TRP A 262 -10.83 15.59 19.96
N ILE A 263 -10.11 14.61 19.40
CA ILE A 263 -10.26 14.23 17.99
C ILE A 263 -11.69 13.77 17.70
N LYS A 264 -12.29 12.97 18.60
CA LYS A 264 -13.67 12.50 18.46
C LYS A 264 -14.66 13.68 18.43
N GLU A 265 -14.47 14.63 19.33
CA GLU A 265 -15.31 15.83 19.42
C GLU A 265 -15.18 16.76 18.21
N LYS A 266 -13.97 16.87 17.63
CA LYS A 266 -13.70 17.77 16.51
C LYS A 266 -13.94 17.18 15.14
N ILE A 267 -13.91 15.86 15.02
CA ILE A 267 -14.06 15.13 13.77
C ILE A 267 -15.22 14.13 13.93
N PRO A 268 -16.47 14.61 13.89
CA PRO A 268 -17.66 13.76 14.13
C PRO A 268 -17.86 12.68 13.07
N GLN A 269 -17.19 12.78 11.92
CA GLN A 269 -17.20 11.77 10.86
C GLN A 269 -16.45 10.49 11.26
N LEU A 270 -15.58 10.54 12.28
CA LEU A 270 -14.90 9.34 12.77
C LEU A 270 -15.86 8.41 13.54
N PRO A 271 -15.57 7.10 13.55
CA PRO A 271 -16.29 6.14 14.40
C PRO A 271 -16.34 6.58 15.86
N GLN A 272 -17.54 6.86 16.36
CA GLN A 272 -17.73 7.37 17.71
C GLN A 272 -17.77 6.26 18.78
N ASP A 273 -17.88 5.00 18.35
CA ASP A 273 -17.80 3.80 19.18
C ASP A 273 -16.35 3.37 19.48
N ALA A 274 -15.36 3.96 18.80
CA ALA A 274 -13.96 3.85 19.21
C ALA A 274 -13.78 4.39 20.64
N VAL A 275 -12.98 3.71 21.46
CA VAL A 275 -12.74 4.10 22.87
C VAL A 275 -12.10 5.50 22.94
N ASN A 276 -11.12 5.77 22.07
CA ASN A 276 -10.42 7.03 21.94
C ASN A 276 -9.75 7.14 20.56
N TYR A 277 -9.11 8.27 20.30
CA TYR A 277 -8.07 8.39 19.28
C TYR A 277 -6.82 8.98 19.93
N ALA A 278 -5.67 8.40 19.61
CA ALA A 278 -4.37 8.87 20.08
C ALA A 278 -3.66 9.63 18.96
N TRP A 279 -3.62 9.05 17.76
CA TRP A 279 -2.97 9.65 16.61
C TRP A 279 -3.96 10.05 15.52
N SER A 280 -3.65 11.16 14.86
CA SER A 280 -4.10 11.47 13.51
C SER A 280 -2.89 11.51 12.57
N PHE A 281 -2.74 10.51 11.72
CA PHE A 281 -1.65 10.43 10.73
C PHE A 281 -1.95 11.39 9.58
N GLU A 282 -1.63 12.67 9.74
CA GLU A 282 -1.94 13.72 8.76
C GLU A 282 -0.91 13.81 7.62
N LEU A 283 0.36 13.54 7.88
CA LEU A 283 1.40 13.50 6.84
C LEU A 283 2.57 12.63 7.28
N ILE A 284 2.51 11.35 6.98
CA ILE A 284 3.54 10.35 7.26
C ILE A 284 3.66 9.48 6.00
N VAL A 285 4.60 9.84 5.12
CA VAL A 285 4.73 9.24 3.77
C VAL A 285 4.81 7.72 3.76
N PRO A 286 5.54 7.06 4.68
CA PRO A 286 5.53 5.62 4.75
C PRO A 286 4.18 5.01 5.11
N GLU A 287 3.16 5.75 5.53
CA GLU A 287 1.87 5.19 5.99
C GLU A 287 0.66 5.73 5.20
N ASN A 288 0.74 6.96 4.71
CA ASN A 288 -0.39 7.62 4.06
C ASN A 288 -0.52 7.27 2.57
N GLY A 289 -1.76 7.29 2.09
CA GLY A 289 -2.09 7.29 0.67
C GLY A 289 -2.41 8.68 0.15
N LEU A 290 -2.49 8.78 -1.17
CA LEU A 290 -2.95 9.93 -1.93
C LEU A 290 -4.25 9.51 -2.63
N MET A 291 -5.30 10.30 -2.45
CA MET A 291 -6.57 10.07 -3.14
C MET A 291 -6.68 10.93 -4.39
N PHE A 292 -7.14 10.33 -5.47
CA PHE A 292 -7.51 10.97 -6.72
C PHE A 292 -9.01 10.95 -6.89
N GLU A 293 -9.57 12.05 -7.38
CA GLU A 293 -11.02 12.21 -7.55
C GLU A 293 -11.37 12.56 -9.00
N GLY A 294 -12.32 11.81 -9.57
CA GLY A 294 -12.83 12.00 -10.92
C GLY A 294 -14.23 11.42 -11.02
N ASP A 295 -15.18 12.21 -11.52
CA ASP A 295 -16.62 11.88 -11.53
C ASP A 295 -17.15 11.45 -10.15
N GLY A 296 -16.63 12.06 -9.09
CA GLY A 296 -16.92 11.71 -7.71
C GLY A 296 -16.30 10.39 -7.24
N ARG A 297 -15.63 9.59 -8.07
CA ARG A 297 -14.95 8.35 -7.63
C ARG A 297 -13.60 8.64 -7.00
N LEU A 298 -13.22 7.85 -6.00
CA LEU A 298 -11.97 8.00 -5.23
C LEU A 298 -11.02 6.82 -5.44
N LEU A 299 -9.92 7.02 -6.16
CA LEU A 299 -8.86 6.03 -6.29
C LEU A 299 -7.69 6.40 -5.38
N GLU A 300 -7.26 5.49 -4.52
CA GLU A 300 -6.10 5.69 -3.66
C GLU A 300 -4.87 4.94 -4.15
N VAL A 301 -3.72 5.61 -4.08
CA VAL A 301 -2.39 4.98 -4.17
C VAL A 301 -1.54 5.38 -2.99
N SER A 302 -0.53 4.60 -2.63
CA SER A 302 0.45 4.99 -1.60
C SER A 302 1.18 6.30 -1.95
N PHE A 303 1.46 7.15 -0.94
CA PHE A 303 2.21 8.40 -1.15
C PHE A 303 3.53 8.12 -1.86
N ASP A 304 4.25 7.08 -1.45
CA ASP A 304 5.51 6.64 -2.05
C ASP A 304 5.52 6.71 -3.61
N MET A 305 4.40 6.46 -4.31
CA MET A 305 4.30 6.62 -5.77
C MET A 305 4.58 8.05 -6.27
N LEU A 306 4.13 9.09 -5.57
CA LEU A 306 4.46 10.48 -5.91
C LEU A 306 5.95 10.75 -5.76
N MET A 307 6.56 10.21 -4.71
CA MET A 307 8.00 10.36 -4.46
C MET A 307 8.81 9.60 -5.51
N PHE A 308 8.41 8.37 -5.87
CA PHE A 308 9.06 7.60 -6.93
C PHE A 308 8.96 8.30 -8.29
N HIS A 309 7.82 8.92 -8.58
CA HIS A 309 7.57 9.61 -9.84
C HIS A 309 8.34 10.91 -9.99
N ASP A 310 8.30 11.79 -8.98
CA ASP A 310 8.76 13.17 -9.11
C ASP A 310 9.20 13.79 -7.77
N HIS A 311 9.94 13.05 -6.93
CA HIS A 311 10.47 13.59 -5.67
C HIS A 311 11.28 14.88 -5.83
N GLN A 312 11.95 15.09 -6.98
CA GLN A 312 12.71 16.32 -7.22
C GLN A 312 11.80 17.55 -7.26
N ALA A 313 10.62 17.45 -7.89
CA ALA A 313 9.64 18.55 -7.87
C ALA A 313 9.04 18.75 -6.47
N VAL A 314 8.84 17.67 -5.70
CA VAL A 314 8.28 17.72 -4.35
C VAL A 314 9.27 18.29 -3.32
N LEU A 315 10.54 17.87 -3.38
CA LEU A 315 11.57 18.18 -2.39
C LEU A 315 12.42 19.39 -2.75
N GLY A 316 12.54 19.73 -4.04
CA GLY A 316 13.43 20.80 -4.49
C GLY A 316 14.89 20.55 -4.10
N ASP A 317 15.53 21.55 -3.50
CA ASP A 317 16.97 21.54 -3.22
C ASP A 317 17.44 20.42 -2.27
N CYS A 318 16.53 19.80 -1.50
CA CYS A 318 16.88 18.71 -0.59
C CYS A 318 16.67 17.31 -1.18
N ALA A 319 16.29 17.21 -2.46
CA ALA A 319 15.99 15.94 -3.13
C ALA A 319 17.15 14.93 -3.04
N ASP A 320 18.40 15.37 -3.21
CA ASP A 320 19.57 14.49 -3.14
C ASP A 320 19.76 13.87 -1.74
N ALA A 321 19.38 14.60 -0.69
CA ALA A 321 19.55 14.18 0.70
C ALA A 321 18.49 13.15 1.11
N PHE A 322 17.23 13.36 0.71
CA PHE A 322 16.11 12.54 1.19
C PHE A 322 15.57 11.55 0.14
N LYS A 323 15.84 11.77 -1.15
CA LYS A 323 15.40 10.93 -2.26
C LYS A 323 13.88 10.72 -2.24
N TYR A 324 13.42 9.51 -1.91
CA TYR A 324 12.01 9.17 -1.85
C TYR A 324 11.38 9.37 -0.47
N GLU A 325 12.18 9.70 0.54
CA GLU A 325 11.68 9.98 1.88
C GLU A 325 11.24 11.44 1.96
N PHE A 326 10.03 11.70 2.43
CA PHE A 326 9.61 13.08 2.68
C PHE A 326 10.04 13.50 4.09
N PRO A 327 10.76 14.62 4.25
CA PRO A 327 11.53 14.91 5.47
C PRO A 327 10.69 15.44 6.63
N ILE A 328 9.42 15.75 6.42
CA ILE A 328 8.54 16.34 7.43
C ILE A 328 7.39 15.40 7.70
N ARG A 329 7.15 15.15 8.97
CA ARG A 329 5.93 14.48 9.46
C ARG A 329 5.14 15.45 10.31
N PHE A 330 3.82 15.36 10.25
CA PHE A 330 2.98 15.98 11.27
C PHE A 330 1.75 15.12 11.55
N ASP A 331 1.31 15.19 12.79
CA ASP A 331 0.15 14.50 13.31
C ASP A 331 -0.53 15.36 14.40
N PHE A 332 -1.75 14.96 14.75
CA PHE A 332 -2.36 15.37 16.02
C PHE A 332 -2.15 14.25 17.03
N LEU A 333 -1.53 14.58 18.17
CA LEU A 333 -1.46 13.71 19.34
C LEU A 333 -2.55 14.14 20.33
N ASP A 334 -3.59 13.34 20.45
CA ASP A 334 -4.70 13.63 21.36
C ASP A 334 -4.48 13.00 22.72
N THR A 335 -4.10 13.82 23.70
CA THR A 335 -4.02 13.46 25.11
C THR A 335 -5.09 14.18 25.95
N PHE A 336 -6.06 14.87 25.32
CA PHE A 336 -7.10 15.61 26.03
C PHE A 336 -8.09 14.63 26.66
N ASP A 337 -8.18 14.64 27.99
CA ASP A 337 -8.89 13.61 28.75
C ASP A 337 -8.38 12.18 28.46
N GLY A 338 -7.10 12.09 28.07
CA GLY A 338 -6.37 10.86 27.81
C GLY A 338 -5.36 10.52 28.90
N GLY A 339 -4.32 9.78 28.51
CA GLY A 339 -3.22 9.36 29.37
C GLY A 339 -1.89 10.05 29.05
N ASN A 340 -0.85 9.66 29.79
CA ASN A 340 0.50 10.14 29.53
C ASN A 340 1.16 9.34 28.40
N LEU A 341 1.93 10.03 27.56
CA LEU A 341 2.90 9.42 26.64
C LEU A 341 4.04 8.73 27.41
N SER A 342 4.76 7.84 26.74
CA SER A 342 5.96 7.22 27.29
C SER A 342 7.11 8.21 27.44
N VAL A 343 7.99 7.97 28.42
CA VAL A 343 9.31 8.63 28.45
C VAL A 343 10.13 8.06 27.30
N GLN A 344 10.53 8.91 26.35
CA GLN A 344 11.15 8.49 25.09
C GLN A 344 12.35 9.38 24.72
N CYS A 345 13.23 8.86 23.86
CA CYS A 345 14.32 9.61 23.26
C CYS A 345 14.50 9.20 21.80
N HIS A 346 14.91 10.14 20.96
CA HIS A 346 15.15 9.90 19.53
C HIS A 346 16.64 9.71 19.26
N PRO A 347 17.01 8.78 18.37
CA PRO A 347 18.40 8.51 18.06
C PRO A 347 19.05 9.68 17.31
N ARG A 348 20.38 9.79 17.38
CA ARG A 348 21.13 10.70 16.49
C ARG A 348 21.27 10.09 15.09
N PRO A 349 21.51 10.88 14.03
CA PRO A 349 21.65 10.38 12.66
C PRO A 349 22.66 9.23 12.50
N ASP A 350 23.81 9.30 13.18
CA ASP A 350 24.82 8.23 13.10
C ASP A 350 24.37 6.93 13.79
N PHE A 351 23.60 7.05 14.87
CA PHE A 351 23.07 5.90 15.58
C PHE A 351 21.94 5.23 14.79
N ILE A 352 20.97 6.01 14.32
CA ILE A 352 19.80 5.45 13.61
C ILE A 352 20.22 4.72 12.34
N ARG A 353 21.23 5.26 11.63
CA ARG A 353 21.80 4.63 10.44
C ARG A 353 22.54 3.34 10.74
N ARG A 354 23.37 3.32 11.80
CA ARG A 354 24.18 2.14 12.14
C ARG A 354 23.33 1.00 12.69
N GLU A 355 22.37 1.29 13.55
CA GLU A 355 21.60 0.25 14.25
C GLU A 355 20.37 -0.19 13.44
N PHE A 356 19.69 0.74 12.76
CA PHE A 356 18.40 0.46 12.10
C PHE A 356 18.45 0.60 10.58
N GLY A 357 19.54 1.11 9.99
CA GLY A 357 19.66 1.29 8.54
C GLY A 357 18.82 2.45 7.99
N GLU A 358 18.27 3.30 8.86
CA GLU A 358 17.48 4.46 8.46
C GLU A 358 18.37 5.60 7.95
N THR A 359 17.82 6.43 7.06
CA THR A 359 18.58 7.45 6.33
C THR A 359 18.54 8.82 6.99
N PHE A 360 17.53 9.10 7.81
CA PHE A 360 17.34 10.34 8.57
C PHE A 360 16.79 10.02 9.97
N THR A 361 16.79 11.01 10.86
CA THR A 361 16.32 10.86 12.25
C THR A 361 15.02 11.61 12.51
N GLN A 362 14.48 11.44 13.71
CA GLN A 362 13.28 12.10 14.20
C GLN A 362 13.67 13.24 15.15
N ASP A 363 13.61 14.46 14.62
CA ASP A 363 13.63 15.69 15.42
C ASP A 363 12.19 16.23 15.50
N GLU A 364 11.72 16.53 16.71
CA GLU A 364 10.32 16.90 16.95
C GLU A 364 10.18 18.30 17.53
N THR A 365 9.05 18.93 17.25
CA THR A 365 8.59 20.15 17.90
C THR A 365 7.09 20.06 18.14
N TYR A 366 6.60 20.68 19.20
CA TYR A 366 5.20 20.65 19.60
C TYR A 366 4.66 22.08 19.64
N TYR A 367 3.44 22.25 19.13
CA TYR A 367 2.70 23.51 19.19
C TYR A 367 1.76 23.53 20.40
#